data_AF-A0A7X7G3Y9-F1
#
_entry.id   AF-A0A7X7G3Y9-F1
#
_cell.length_a   1.000
_cell.length_b   1.000
_cell.length_c   1.000
_cell.angle_alpha   90.00
_cell.angle_beta   90.00
_cell.angle_gamma   90.00
#
_symmetry.space_group_name_H-M   'P 1'
#
loop_
_entity.id
_entity.type
_entity.pdbx_description
1 polymer ?
#
loop_
_entity_poly.entity_id
_entity_poly.type
_entity_poly.pdbx_seq_one_letter_code
_entity_poly.pdbx_strand_id
1 'polypeptide(L)'
;MHARQIRDGVHYIATVHWERRLFDSLIPLPDGTSYNAYLVKGRDATALIDSADPTLQDEFLEQLQGVPNIDYVVSQHTEQDHSGSIPRVLER
;
A
#
# COMPACT_ATOMS: atom_id res chain seq x y z
N MET A 1 -4.86 -5.71 -8.89
CA MET A 1 -3.99 -5.20 -9.98
C MET A 1 -2.55 -5.32 -9.50
N HIS A 2 -1.73 -6.20 -10.08
CA HIS A 2 -0.38 -6.50 -9.58
C HIS A 2 0.53 -5.26 -9.50
N ALA A 3 1.46 -5.27 -8.53
CA ALA A 3 2.48 -4.24 -8.37
C ALA A 3 3.18 -3.93 -9.70
N ARG A 4 3.20 -2.66 -10.09
CA ARG A 4 3.74 -2.20 -11.38
C ARG A 4 5.12 -1.62 -11.21
N GLN A 5 6.10 -2.10 -11.95
CA GLN A 5 7.43 -1.51 -11.94
C GLN A 5 7.41 -0.09 -12.54
N ILE A 6 7.92 0.89 -11.80
CA ILE A 6 8.03 2.30 -12.24
C ILE A 6 9.48 2.74 -12.43
N ARG A 7 10.43 2.02 -11.81
CA ARG A 7 11.87 2.15 -12.01
C ARG A 7 12.52 0.81 -11.71
N ASP A 8 13.77 0.63 -12.12
CA ASP A 8 14.53 -0.55 -11.71
C ASP A 8 14.51 -0.72 -10.18
N GLY A 9 14.16 -1.91 -9.72
CA GLY A 9 13.93 -2.24 -8.30
C GLY A 9 12.70 -1.60 -7.62
N VAL A 10 12.03 -0.61 -8.21
CA VAL A 10 10.92 0.13 -7.57
C VAL A 10 9.58 -0.22 -8.20
N HIS A 11 8.69 -0.77 -7.40
CA HIS A 11 7.34 -1.14 -7.80
C HIS A 11 6.32 -0.30 -7.06
N TYR A 12 5.35 0.20 -7.81
CA TYR A 12 4.20 0.95 -7.35
C TYR A 12 3.02 0.01 -7.12
N ILE A 13 2.38 0.11 -5.96
CA ILE A 13 1.17 -0.61 -5.60
C ILE A 13 0.05 0.42 -5.45
N ALA A 14 -1.00 0.27 -6.25
CA ALA A 14 -2.20 1.10 -6.20
C ALA A 14 -3.36 0.29 -5.64
N THR A 15 -3.76 0.56 -4.41
CA THR A 15 -4.99 0.01 -3.84
C THR A 15 -6.11 1.01 -4.09
N VAL A 16 -6.84 0.83 -5.19
CA VAL A 16 -7.85 1.78 -5.66
C VAL A 16 -9.16 1.59 -4.91
N HIS A 17 -9.69 2.67 -4.34
CA HIS A 17 -10.96 2.73 -3.63
C HIS A 17 -11.98 3.52 -4.45
N TRP A 18 -12.62 2.86 -5.42
CA TRP A 18 -13.57 3.47 -6.35
C TRP A 18 -14.84 3.97 -5.66
N GLU A 19 -15.20 3.38 -4.53
CA GLU A 19 -16.43 3.61 -3.78
C GLU A 19 -16.28 4.72 -2.73
N ARG A 20 -15.06 5.17 -2.45
CA ARG A 20 -14.82 6.27 -1.49
C ARG A 20 -15.45 7.55 -2.02
N ARG A 21 -16.33 8.19 -1.24
CA ARG A 21 -16.99 9.45 -1.62
C ARG A 21 -16.53 10.67 -0.83
N LEU A 22 -15.84 10.46 0.29
CA LEU A 22 -15.34 11.53 1.14
C LEU A 22 -13.90 11.22 1.59
N PHE A 23 -12.98 12.15 1.34
CA PHE A 23 -11.68 12.19 1.99
C PHE A 23 -11.82 12.86 3.35
N ASP A 24 -11.27 12.21 4.38
CA ASP A 24 -11.36 12.64 5.79
C ASP A 24 -12.78 13.02 6.25
N SER A 25 -13.79 12.33 5.71
CA SER A 25 -15.23 12.60 5.96
C SER A 25 -15.71 14.01 5.60
N LEU A 26 -14.91 14.80 4.89
CA LEU A 26 -15.16 16.23 4.66
C LEU A 26 -15.09 16.61 3.18
N ILE A 27 -14.09 16.13 2.46
CA ILE A 27 -13.81 16.58 1.08
C ILE A 27 -14.40 15.59 0.08
N PRO A 28 -15.29 16.00 -0.84
CA PRO A 28 -15.86 15.10 -1.84
C PRO A 28 -14.80 14.46 -2.76
N LEU A 29 -14.97 13.16 -3.01
CA LEU A 29 -14.20 12.36 -3.95
C LEU A 29 -15.14 11.77 -5.01
N PRO A 30 -15.51 12.52 -6.05
CA PRO A 30 -16.45 12.04 -7.07
C PRO A 30 -15.90 10.83 -7.85
N ASP A 31 -14.58 10.74 -7.99
CA ASP A 31 -13.89 9.70 -8.78
C ASP A 31 -13.19 8.64 -7.90
N GLY A 32 -13.45 8.64 -6.59
CA GLY A 32 -12.75 7.77 -5.64
C GLY A 32 -11.33 8.26 -5.32
N THR A 33 -10.52 7.34 -4.79
CA THR A 33 -9.10 7.60 -4.45
C THR A 33 -8.27 6.32 -4.58
N SER A 34 -6.97 6.41 -4.31
CA SER A 34 -6.08 5.25 -4.19
C SER A 34 -5.17 5.41 -2.98
N TYR A 35 -4.95 4.32 -2.25
CA TYR A 35 -3.92 4.22 -1.24
C TYR A 35 -2.68 3.61 -1.89
N ASN A 36 -1.59 4.37 -1.88
CA ASN A 36 -0.41 4.08 -2.69
C ASN A 36 0.74 3.64 -1.79
N ALA A 37 1.27 2.46 -2.07
CA ALA A 37 2.45 1.93 -1.40
C ALA A 37 3.55 1.62 -2.43
N TYR A 38 4.78 1.50 -1.96
CA TYR A 38 5.92 1.20 -2.83
C TYR A 38 6.73 0.03 -2.30
N LEU A 39 7.02 -0.91 -3.19
CA LEU A 39 7.93 -2.02 -2.90
C LEU A 39 9.28 -1.73 -3.57
N VAL A 40 10.29 -1.51 -2.74
CA VAL A 40 11.66 -1.25 -3.15
C VAL A 40 12.50 -2.49 -2.93
N LYS A 41 12.87 -3.15 -4.03
CA LYS A 41 13.73 -4.34 -4.04
C LYS A 41 15.17 -3.89 -4.19
N GLY A 42 15.92 -3.92 -3.09
CA GLY A 42 17.36 -3.74 -3.09
C GLY A 42 18.10 -5.01 -3.49
N ARG A 43 19.43 -4.98 -3.38
CA ARG A 43 20.27 -6.17 -3.63
C ARG A 43 20.11 -7.21 -2.52
N ASP A 44 20.12 -6.74 -1.26
CA ASP A 44 20.18 -7.60 -0.08
C ASP A 44 18.90 -7.53 0.77
N ALA A 45 18.03 -6.54 0.54
CA ALA A 45 16.83 -6.32 1.33
C ALA A 45 15.69 -5.74 0.50
N THR A 46 14.46 -6.02 0.91
CA THR A 46 13.23 -5.46 0.34
C THR A 46 12.55 -4.56 1.37
N ALA A 47 12.25 -3.32 0.98
CA ALA A 47 11.49 -2.37 1.80
C ALA A 47 10.09 -2.16 1.22
N LEU A 48 9.08 -2.15 2.09
CA LEU A 48 7.75 -1.67 1.81
C LEU A 48 7.61 -0.25 2.38
N ILE A 49 7.21 0.71 1.57
CA ILE A 49 6.94 2.10 1.97
C ILE A 49 5.43 2.28 2.00
N ASP A 50 4.92 2.68 3.17
CA ASP A 50 3.50 2.79 3.51
C ASP A 50 2.70 1.49 3.26
N SER A 51 1.40 1.57 3.52
CA SER A 51 0.41 0.52 3.33
C SER A 51 -0.89 1.12 2.80
N ALA A 52 -2.03 0.53 3.11
CA ALA A 52 -3.34 1.00 2.68
C ALA A 52 -4.32 1.11 3.86
N ASP A 53 -5.44 1.78 3.60
CA ASP A 53 -6.61 1.84 4.48
C ASP A 53 -7.08 0.41 4.86
N PRO A 54 -7.41 0.15 6.14
CA PRO A 54 -7.84 -1.17 6.60
C PRO A 54 -9.05 -1.74 5.84
N THR A 55 -9.89 -0.87 5.27
CA THR A 55 -11.06 -1.31 4.50
C THR A 55 -10.71 -2.05 3.21
N LEU A 56 -9.50 -1.85 2.68
CA LEU A 56 -8.98 -2.52 1.47
C LEU A 56 -7.69 -3.31 1.76
N GLN A 57 -7.51 -3.75 3.01
CA GLN A 57 -6.29 -4.45 3.42
C GLN A 57 -6.09 -5.77 2.67
N ASP A 58 -7.17 -6.49 2.32
CA ASP A 58 -7.06 -7.79 1.67
C ASP A 58 -6.65 -7.63 0.20
N GLU A 59 -7.19 -6.62 -0.49
CA GLU A 59 -6.79 -6.23 -1.85
C GLU A 59 -5.33 -5.78 -1.89
N PHE A 60 -4.89 -5.07 -0.85
CA PHE A 60 -3.50 -4.65 -0.69
C PHE A 60 -2.57 -5.85 -0.46
N LEU A 61 -2.91 -6.76 0.45
CA LEU A 61 -2.14 -7.97 0.75
C LEU A 61 -2.05 -8.92 -0.45
N GLU A 62 -3.09 -8.98 -1.29
CA GLU A 62 -3.05 -9.73 -2.55
C GLU A 62 -1.88 -9.26 -3.44
N GLN A 63 -1.59 -7.96 -3.45
CA GLN A 63 -0.47 -7.41 -4.22
C GLN A 63 0.90 -7.84 -3.69
N LEU A 64 0.98 -8.29 -2.44
CA LEU A 64 2.20 -8.76 -1.79
C LEU A 64 2.38 -10.29 -1.89
N GLN A 65 1.43 -11.04 -2.47
CA GLN A 65 1.50 -12.51 -2.47
C GLN A 65 2.78 -13.09 -3.09
N GLY A 66 3.31 -12.47 -4.13
CA GLY A 66 4.55 -12.86 -4.80
C GLY A 66 5.83 -12.29 -4.18
N VAL A 67 5.75 -11.61 -3.04
CA VAL A 67 6.89 -11.04 -2.34
C VAL A 67 7.30 -12.00 -1.21
N PRO A 68 8.47 -12.66 -1.31
CA PRO A 68 8.84 -13.71 -0.36
C PRO A 68 9.21 -13.15 1.01
N ASN A 69 9.81 -11.96 1.05
CA ASN A 69 10.26 -11.32 2.29
C ASN A 69 10.18 -9.80 2.19
N ILE A 70 9.80 -9.16 3.29
CA ILE A 70 9.82 -7.70 3.47
C ILE A 70 10.66 -7.43 4.71
N ASP A 71 11.90 -6.99 4.49
CA ASP A 71 12.88 -6.75 5.56
C ASP A 71 12.57 -5.46 6.34
N TYR A 72 11.99 -4.48 5.65
CA TYR A 72 11.69 -3.17 6.22
C TYR A 72 10.29 -2.72 5.86
N VAL A 73 9.58 -2.18 6.85
CA VAL A 73 8.38 -1.37 6.64
C VAL A 73 8.70 0.07 7.01
N VAL A 74 8.54 0.98 6.07
CA VAL A 74 8.77 2.41 6.25
C VAL A 74 7.41 3.11 6.24
N SER A 75 6.91 3.48 7.42
CA SER A 75 5.71 4.30 7.56
C SER A 75 6.12 5.77 7.45
N GLN A 76 5.75 6.45 6.37
CA GLN A 76 5.99 7.88 6.19
C GLN A 76 4.97 8.73 6.96
N HIS A 77 3.75 8.21 7.08
CA HIS A 77 2.64 8.82 7.79
C HIS A 77 1.90 7.77 8.62
N THR A 78 1.30 8.17 9.72
CA THR A 78 0.65 7.26 10.70
C THR A 78 -0.88 7.29 10.66
N GLU A 79 -1.46 8.07 9.75
CA GLU A 79 -2.91 8.02 9.51
C GLU A 79 -3.29 6.66 8.89
N GLN A 80 -4.51 6.21 9.20
CA GLN A 80 -4.93 4.83 8.92
C GLN A 80 -4.95 4.51 7.41
N ASP A 81 -5.18 5.50 6.56
CA ASP A 81 -5.13 5.36 5.11
C ASP A 81 -3.72 5.10 4.56
N HIS A 82 -2.68 5.33 5.37
CA HIS A 82 -1.28 5.02 5.05
C HIS A 82 -0.73 3.85 5.87
N SER A 83 -1.01 3.78 7.17
CA SER A 83 -0.39 2.80 8.08
C SER A 83 -1.33 1.71 8.56
N GLY A 84 -2.63 1.79 8.20
CA GLY A 84 -3.66 0.94 8.78
C GLY A 84 -3.51 -0.55 8.49
N SER A 85 -2.89 -0.89 7.35
CA SER A 85 -2.65 -2.30 6.98
C SER A 85 -1.28 -2.83 7.45
N ILE A 86 -0.41 -2.02 8.06
CA ILE A 86 0.90 -2.46 8.55
C ILE A 86 0.82 -3.66 9.50
N PRO A 87 -0.10 -3.72 10.48
CA PRO A 87 -0.21 -4.89 11.37
C PRO A 87 -0.37 -6.21 10.60
N ARG A 88 -1.18 -6.21 9.53
CA ARG A 88 -1.39 -7.38 8.68
C ARG A 88 -0.16 -7.74 7.84
N VAL A 89 0.65 -6.74 7.46
CA VAL A 89 1.95 -6.99 6.79
C VAL A 89 2.91 -7.69 7.75
N LEU A 90 2.94 -7.30 9.02
CA LEU A 90 3.83 -7.88 10.03
C LEU A 90 3.44 -9.30 10.46
N GLU A 91 2.18 -9.69 10.27
CA GLU A 91 1.68 -11.05 10.54
C GLU A 91 2.02 -12.06 9.44
N ARG A 92 2.44 -11.59 8.26
CA ARG A 92 2.65 -12.39 7.06
C ARG A 92 4.01 -13.10 7.08
#